data_AF-A0A3S1E2H3-F1
#
_entry.id   AF-A0A3S1E2H3-F1
#
_cell.length_a   1.000
_cell.length_b   1.000
_cell.length_c   1.000
_cell.angle_alpha   90.00
_cell.angle_beta   90.00
_cell.angle_gamma   90.00
#
_symmetry.space_group_name_H-M   'P 1'
#
loop_
_entity.id
_entity.type
_entity.pdbx_description
1 polymer ?
#
loop_
_entity_poly.entity_id
_entity_poly.type
_entity_poly.pdbx_seq_one_letter_code
_entity_poly.pdbx_strand_id
1 'polypeptide(L)' 'MNKRPAYIKRFTGKVPQNLKGSYLDVEFSEERADQEDWEALQRSERADARQHGNRLM' A
#
# COMPACT_ATOMS: atom_id res chain seq x y z
N MET A 1 -6.10 -35.02 24.40
CA MET A 1 -4.99 -34.74 23.44
C MET A 1 -5.50 -33.71 22.44
N ASN A 2 -5.06 -32.46 22.55
CA ASN A 2 -5.53 -31.36 21.69
C ASN A 2 -4.56 -31.19 20.50
N LYS A 3 -4.98 -31.62 19.31
CA LYS A 3 -4.21 -31.39 18.07
C LYS A 3 -4.51 -29.97 17.56
N ARG A 4 -3.53 -29.07 17.61
CA ARG A 4 -3.62 -27.74 16.98
C ARG A 4 -3.45 -27.90 15.46
N PRO A 5 -4.33 -27.32 14.60
CA PRO A 5 -4.18 -27.44 13.17
C PRO A 5 -3.07 -26.51 12.63
N ALA A 6 -2.67 -26.83 11.41
CA ALA A 6 -1.40 -26.57 10.78
C ALA A 6 -1.01 -25.09 10.59
N TYR A 7 0.31 -24.91 10.59
CA TYR A 7 1.10 -23.74 10.19
C TYR A 7 0.45 -22.90 9.07
N ILE A 8 0.30 -21.60 9.32
CA ILE A 8 -0.02 -20.62 8.28
C ILE A 8 1.23 -20.49 7.40
N LYS A 9 1.22 -21.15 6.24
CA LYS A 9 2.27 -21.01 5.23
C LYS A 9 2.17 -19.60 4.66
N ARG A 10 2.93 -18.65 5.21
CA ARG A 10 3.06 -17.30 4.65
C ARG A 10 3.63 -17.46 3.24
N PHE A 11 2.81 -17.20 2.23
CA PHE A 11 3.25 -17.10 0.85
C PHE A 11 4.18 -15.89 0.73
N THR A 12 5.47 -16.07 0.96
CA THR A 12 6.50 -15.16 0.47
C THR A 12 6.75 -15.51 -1.00
N GLY A 13 5.71 -15.41 -1.82
CA GLY A 13 5.83 -15.58 -3.26
C GLY A 13 6.68 -14.43 -3.79
N LYS A 14 7.96 -14.69 -4.06
CA LYS A 14 8.79 -13.74 -4.81
C LYS A 14 8.05 -13.49 -6.12
N VAL A 15 7.66 -12.24 -6.37
CA VAL A 15 7.02 -11.84 -7.63
C VAL A 15 7.93 -12.33 -8.76
N PRO A 16 7.41 -13.13 -9.71
CA PRO A 16 8.25 -13.71 -10.75
C PRO A 16 8.88 -12.56 -11.55
N GLN A 17 10.14 -12.74 -11.92
CA GLN A 17 11.01 -11.65 -12.41
C GLN A 17 10.43 -10.95 -13.66
N ASN A 18 9.60 -11.64 -14.44
CA ASN A 18 8.90 -11.14 -15.62
C ASN A 18 7.64 -10.30 -15.29
N LEU A 19 7.16 -10.31 -14.04
CA LEU A 19 6.11 -9.44 -13.52
C LEU A 19 6.66 -8.32 -12.64
N LYS A 20 7.99 -8.24 -12.46
CA LYS A 20 8.61 -7.02 -11.95
C LYS A 20 8.43 -5.97 -13.04
N GLY A 21 7.46 -5.09 -12.85
CA GLY A 21 7.36 -3.88 -13.67
C GLY A 21 8.73 -3.20 -13.70
N SER A 22 9.06 -2.57 -14.83
CA SER A 22 10.16 -1.60 -14.84
C SER A 22 9.85 -0.64 -13.71
N TYR A 23 10.69 -0.63 -12.66
CA TYR A 23 10.56 0.23 -11.48
C TYR A 23 10.82 1.69 -11.87
N LEU A 24 10.08 2.18 -12.86
CA LEU A 24 9.96 3.57 -13.16
C LEU A 24 9.02 4.10 -12.10
N ASP A 25 9.63 4.52 -11.00
CA ASP A 25 8.93 5.26 -9.98
C ASP A 25 8.37 6.52 -10.66
N VAL A 26 7.05 6.55 -10.85
CA VAL A 26 6.37 7.71 -11.42
C VAL A 26 6.30 8.73 -10.29
N GLU A 27 7.11 9.78 -10.41
CA GLU A 27 7.11 10.89 -9.46
C GLU A 27 5.87 11.77 -9.65
N PHE A 28 5.34 12.27 -8.54
CA PHE A 28 4.25 13.25 -8.56
C PHE A 28 4.73 14.55 -9.23
N SER A 29 3.93 15.06 -10.17
CA SER A 29 4.20 16.32 -10.87
C SER A 29 2.98 17.22 -10.79
N GLU A 30 3.10 18.33 -10.06
CA GLU A 30 2.00 19.27 -9.83
C GLU A 30 1.49 19.92 -11.11
N GLU A 31 2.40 20.23 -12.05
CA GLU A 31 2.07 20.81 -13.36
C GLU A 31 1.24 19.86 -14.24
N ARG A 32 1.37 18.55 -14.00
CA ARG A 32 0.69 17.50 -14.77
C ARG A 32 -0.46 16.86 -14.00
N ALA A 33 -0.63 17.23 -12.73
CA ALA A 33 -1.67 16.70 -11.87
C ALA A 33 -3.02 17.21 -12.34
N ASP A 34 -3.94 16.28 -12.57
CA ASP A 34 -5.32 16.64 -12.90
C ASP A 34 -6.18 16.77 -11.63
N GLN A 35 -7.47 17.03 -11.83
CA GLN A 35 -8.41 17.21 -10.73
C GLN A 35 -8.53 15.95 -9.83
N GLU A 36 -8.41 14.76 -10.40
CA GLU A 36 -8.51 13.50 -9.66
C GLU A 36 -7.28 13.31 -8.76
N ASP A 37 -6.09 13.63 -9.27
CA ASP A 37 -4.84 13.58 -8.50
C ASP A 37 -4.91 14.48 -7.25
N TRP A 38 -5.48 15.68 -7.38
CA TRP A 38 -5.68 16.60 -6.26
C TRP A 38 -6.67 16.09 -5.22
N GLU A 39 -7.76 15.46 -5.66
CA GLU A 39 -8.74 14.86 -4.77
C GLU A 39 -8.16 13.64 -4.05
N ALA A 40 -7.32 12.86 -4.74
CA ALA A 40 -6.61 11.73 -4.15
C ALA A 40 -5.66 12.19 -3.03
N LEU A 41 -4.91 13.28 -3.22
CA LEU A 41 -4.03 13.87 -2.20
C LEU A 41 -4.81 14.25 -0.94
N GLN A 42 -5.89 15.01 -1.08
CA GLN A 42 -6.74 15.42 0.04
C GLN A 42 -7.37 14.22 0.78
N ARG A 43 -7.74 13.18 0.02
CA ARG A 43 -8.27 11.94 0.58
C ARG A 43 -7.21 11.21 1.40
N SER A 44 -5.97 11.16 0.91
CA SER A 44 -4.85 10.53 1.61
C SER A 44 -4.57 11.23 2.93
N GLU A 45 -4.44 12.55 2.93
CA GLU A 45 -4.20 13.34 4.15
C GLU A 45 -5.28 13.08 5.21
N ARG A 46 -6.56 13.06 4.79
CA ARG A 46 -7.68 12.76 5.69
C ARG A 46 -7.66 11.32 6.20
N ALA A 47 -7.20 10.37 5.39
CA ALA A 47 -7.09 8.97 5.79
C ALA A 47 -5.94 8.77 6.79
N ASP A 48 -4.78 9.37 6.51
CA ASP A 48 -3.60 9.33 7.37
C ASP A 48 -3.90 9.96 8.73
N ALA A 49 -4.60 11.10 8.78
CA ALA A 49 -5.04 11.71 10.04
C ALA A 49 -5.87 10.74 10.92
N ARG A 50 -6.69 9.89 10.30
CA ARG A 50 -7.46 8.85 11.04
C ARG A 50 -6.57 7.70 11.49
N GLN A 51 -5.62 7.28 10.65
CA GLN A 51 -4.72 6.18 10.97
C GLN A 51 -3.69 6.54 12.05
N HIS A 52 -3.14 7.75 12.02
CA HIS A 52 -2.18 8.24 13.01
C HIS A 52 -2.80 8.37 14.41
N GLY A 53 -4.09 8.71 14.50
CA GLY A 53 -4.81 8.70 15.79
C GLY A 53 -5.00 7.31 16.39
N ASN A 54 -4.94 6.24 15.58
CA ASN A 54 -5.15 4.86 16.02
C ASN A 54 -3.85 4.04 16.13
N ARG A 55 -2.69 4.62 15.75
CA ARG A 55 -1.36 3.98 15.83
C ARG A 55 -0.64 4.27 17.16
N LEU A 56 -1.09 5.27 17.93
CA LEU A 56 -0.49 5.71 19.20
C LEU A 56 -1.29 5.31 20.45
N MET A 57 -2.27 4.41 20.34
CA MET A 57 -2.96 3.78 21.48
C MET A 57 -2.52 2.34 21.69
#